data_AF-A0A920KXC9-F1
#
_entry.id   AF-A0A920KXC9-F1
#
_cell.length_a   1.000
_cell.length_b   1.000
_cell.length_c   1.000
_cell.angle_alpha   90.00
_cell.angle_beta   90.00
_cell.angle_gamma   90.00
#
_symmetry.space_group_name_H-M   'P 1'
#
loop_
_entity.id
_entity.type
_entity.pdbx_description
1 polymer ?
#
loop_
_entity_poly.entity_id
_entity_poly.type
_entity_poly.pdbx_seq_one_letter_code
_entity_poly.pdbx_strand_id
1 'polypeptide(L)'
;MAKLSSYTIVDFPTKAQLNLFLKYVEQRNNDKLVIQEMKDAGLLKRIVSQIWNATNAYRIGITYGYKNEQSFIKFQTILKEFMDKPETKELLAGAKISSSRGVVLFENNFFNLLS
;
A
#
# COMPACT_ATOMS: atom_id res chain seq x y z
N MET A 1 15.47 4.36 -8.53
CA MET A 1 15.39 4.20 -7.06
C MET A 1 14.26 5.08 -6.54
N ALA A 2 13.53 4.62 -5.53
CA ALA A 2 12.61 5.49 -4.80
C ALA A 2 13.39 6.55 -4.03
N LYS A 3 12.91 7.81 -4.03
CA LYS A 3 13.46 8.89 -3.19
C LYS A 3 12.69 9.03 -1.88
N LEU A 4 11.40 8.70 -1.90
CA LEU A 4 10.54 8.71 -0.72
C LEU A 4 9.86 7.35 -0.56
N SER A 5 9.54 7.00 0.67
CA SER A 5 8.74 5.82 0.99
C SER A 5 7.64 6.15 1.99
N SER A 6 6.57 5.37 1.96
CA SER A 6 5.58 5.34 3.03
C SER A 6 5.33 3.91 3.48
N TYR A 7 5.05 3.75 4.77
CA TYR A 7 4.77 2.48 5.43
C TYR A 7 3.46 2.65 6.19
N THR A 8 2.49 1.83 5.86
CA THR A 8 1.15 1.87 6.46
C THR A 8 0.86 0.53 7.11
N ILE A 9 0.51 0.57 8.39
CA ILE A 9 -0.03 -0.58 9.11
C ILE A 9 -1.55 -0.43 9.17
N VAL A 10 -2.25 -1.52 8.90
CA VAL A 10 -3.71 -1.62 9.07
C VAL A 10 -4.02 -2.80 9.97
N ASP A 11 -4.72 -2.52 11.07
CA ASP A 11 -5.29 -3.51 11.97
C ASP A 11 -6.78 -3.65 11.71
N PHE A 12 -7.20 -4.84 11.32
CA PHE A 12 -8.61 -5.17 11.12
C PHE A 12 -9.22 -5.73 12.41
N PRO A 13 -10.50 -5.40 12.71
CA PRO A 13 -11.16 -5.96 13.88
C PRO A 13 -11.44 -7.46 13.73
N THR A 14 -11.59 -7.97 12.51
CA THR A 14 -11.86 -9.39 12.24
C THR A 14 -11.04 -9.94 11.08
N LYS A 15 -10.79 -11.25 11.09
CA LYS A 15 -10.16 -11.98 9.97
C LYS A 15 -10.98 -11.88 8.69
N ALA A 16 -12.31 -11.90 8.82
CA ALA A 16 -13.23 -11.82 7.69
C ALA A 16 -13.08 -10.48 6.94
N GLN A 17 -13.05 -9.36 7.68
CA GLN A 17 -12.82 -8.04 7.08
C GLN A 17 -11.43 -7.93 6.42
N LEU A 18 -10.38 -8.44 7.06
CA LEU A 18 -9.05 -8.51 6.44
C LEU A 18 -9.12 -9.25 5.09
N ASN A 19 -9.72 -10.44 5.07
CA ASN A 19 -9.81 -11.24 3.86
C ASN A 19 -10.63 -10.56 2.75
N LEU A 20 -11.74 -9.90 3.10
CA LEU A 20 -12.54 -9.13 2.14
C LEU A 20 -11.74 -7.96 1.57
N PHE A 21 -11.02 -7.21 2.43
CA PHE A 21 -10.15 -6.12 1.99
C PHE A 21 -9.03 -6.62 1.07
N LEU A 22 -8.41 -7.77 1.37
CA LEU A 22 -7.36 -8.35 0.53
C LEU A 22 -7.90 -8.75 -0.86
N LYS A 23 -9.07 -9.39 -0.93
CA LYS A 23 -9.73 -9.72 -2.21
C LYS A 23 -10.02 -8.46 -3.03
N TYR A 24 -10.48 -7.41 -2.37
CA TYR A 24 -10.75 -6.13 -3.02
C TYR A 24 -9.49 -5.46 -3.56
N VAL A 25 -8.41 -5.45 -2.76
CA VAL A 25 -7.11 -4.94 -3.19
C VAL A 25 -6.51 -5.78 -4.32
N GLU A 26 -6.69 -7.10 -4.31
CA GLU A 26 -6.25 -8.00 -5.37
C GLU A 26 -6.97 -7.71 -6.69
N GLN A 27 -8.29 -7.54 -6.67
CA GLN A 27 -9.07 -7.15 -7.85
C GLN A 27 -8.53 -5.84 -8.45
N ARG A 28 -8.24 -4.84 -7.60
CA ARG A 28 -7.65 -3.57 -8.04
C ARG A 28 -6.23 -3.72 -8.58
N ASN A 29 -5.43 -4.62 -8.02
CA ASN A 29 -4.08 -4.89 -8.52
C ASN A 29 -4.08 -5.59 -9.88
N ASN A 30 -5.15 -6.33 -10.20
CA ASN A 30 -5.32 -7.00 -11.49
C ASN A 30 -5.93 -6.09 -12.57
N ASP A 31 -6.45 -4.92 -12.18
CA ASP A 31 -6.94 -3.91 -13.11
C ASP A 31 -5.78 -3.12 -13.72
N LYS A 32 -5.59 -3.26 -15.04
CA LYS A 32 -4.51 -2.59 -15.78
C LYS A 32 -4.60 -1.07 -15.72
N LEU A 33 -5.81 -0.49 -15.70
CA LEU A 33 -5.99 0.96 -15.63
C LEU A 33 -5.53 1.48 -14.27
N VAL A 34 -5.91 0.80 -13.19
CA VAL A 34 -5.47 1.12 -11.83
C VAL A 34 -3.95 1.04 -11.73
N ILE A 35 -3.33 -0.03 -12.23
CA ILE A 35 -1.87 -0.17 -12.22
C ILE A 35 -1.20 0.93 -13.04
N GLN A 36 -1.77 1.32 -14.17
CA GLN A 36 -1.24 2.38 -15.02
C GLN A 36 -1.34 3.75 -14.32
N GLU A 37 -2.47 4.06 -13.69
CA GLU A 37 -2.65 5.28 -12.90
C GLU A 37 -1.61 5.41 -11.78
N MET A 38 -1.31 4.31 -11.07
CA MET A 38 -0.26 4.30 -10.04
C MET A 38 1.13 4.57 -10.63
N LYS A 39 1.44 3.97 -11.79
CA LYS A 39 2.72 4.18 -12.49
C LYS A 39 2.85 5.61 -12.99
N ASP A 40 1.80 6.18 -13.57
CA ASP A 40 1.79 7.55 -14.11
C ASP A 40 1.89 8.60 -13.00
N ALA A 41 1.37 8.29 -11.81
CA ALA A 41 1.62 9.08 -10.60
C ALA A 41 3.09 9.00 -10.12
N GLY A 42 3.89 8.08 -10.65
CA GLY A 42 5.30 7.90 -10.31
C GLY A 42 5.55 7.01 -9.09
N LEU A 43 4.63 6.09 -8.80
CA LEU A 43 4.85 4.99 -7.87
C LEU A 43 5.79 3.97 -8.53
N LEU A 44 6.91 3.67 -7.87
CA LEU A 44 7.91 2.71 -8.36
C LEU A 44 7.70 1.31 -7.80
N LYS A 45 7.17 1.22 -6.58
CA LYS A 45 7.00 -0.04 -5.87
C LYS A 45 5.81 0.04 -4.92
N ARG A 46 5.06 -1.05 -4.85
CA ARG A 46 4.08 -1.30 -3.80
C ARG A 46 4.24 -2.72 -3.27
N ILE A 47 4.26 -2.88 -1.96
CA ILE A 47 4.22 -4.19 -1.31
C ILE A 47 3.02 -4.20 -0.37
N VAL A 48 2.20 -5.24 -0.44
CA VAL A 48 1.18 -5.55 0.57
C VAL A 48 1.60 -6.85 1.23
N SER A 49 1.73 -6.86 2.55
CA SER A 49 2.25 -7.99 3.32
C SER A 49 1.36 -8.26 4.52
N GLN A 50 1.06 -9.54 4.79
CA GLN A 50 0.49 -9.92 6.07
C GLN A 50 1.61 -9.99 7.11
N ILE A 51 1.37 -9.39 8.28
CA ILE A 51 2.35 -9.40 9.37
C ILE A 51 2.17 -10.69 10.16
N TRP A 52 3.02 -11.67 9.89
CA TRP A 52 2.92 -13.04 10.38
C TRP A 52 3.13 -13.19 11.89
N ASN A 53 3.89 -12.28 12.51
CA ASN A 53 4.19 -12.30 13.94
C ASN A 53 3.22 -11.43 14.78
N ALA A 54 2.11 -10.98 14.19
CA ALA A 54 1.05 -10.30 14.92
C ALA A 54 0.22 -11.32 15.71
N THR A 55 0.46 -11.45 17.01
CA THR A 55 -0.19 -12.48 17.86
C THR A 55 -1.63 -12.15 18.23
N ASN A 56 -2.00 -10.86 18.26
CA ASN A 56 -3.32 -10.38 18.72
C ASN A 56 -4.03 -9.45 17.73
N ALA A 57 -3.64 -9.47 16.45
CA ALA A 57 -4.23 -8.57 15.45
C ALA A 57 -4.26 -9.21 14.06
N TYR A 58 -5.32 -8.90 13.31
CA TYR A 58 -5.39 -9.16 11.87
C TYR A 58 -4.71 -8.01 11.15
N ARG A 59 -3.39 -8.12 10.94
CA ARG A 59 -2.54 -6.99 10.56
C ARG A 59 -1.87 -7.16 9.20
N ILE A 60 -1.90 -6.09 8.41
CA ILE A 60 -1.10 -5.97 7.18
C ILE A 60 -0.18 -4.75 7.24
N GLY A 61 0.94 -4.85 6.51
CA GLY A 61 1.81 -3.74 6.16
C GLY A 61 1.71 -3.44 4.67
N ILE A 62 1.59 -2.15 4.33
CA ILE A 62 1.60 -1.65 2.96
C ILE A 62 2.76 -0.66 2.82
N THR A 63 3.68 -0.96 1.92
CA THR A 63 4.82 -0.09 1.62
C THR A 63 4.68 0.47 0.22
N TYR A 64 4.93 1.77 0.07
CA TYR A 64 4.97 2.47 -1.20
C TYR A 64 6.34 3.12 -1.40
N GLY A 65 6.90 3.02 -2.61
CA GLY A 65 8.12 3.71 -3.01
C GLY A 65 7.82 4.70 -4.14
N TYR A 66 8.19 5.98 -3.95
CA TYR A 66 7.88 7.07 -4.87
C TYR A 66 9.14 7.61 -5.55
N LYS A 67 9.00 8.01 -6.82
CA LYS A 67 10.10 8.62 -7.59
C LYS A 67 10.62 9.91 -6.96
N ASN A 68 9.73 10.76 -6.43
CA ASN A 68 10.03 12.04 -5.78
C ASN A 68 8.80 12.55 -4.98
N GLU A 69 8.90 13.75 -4.41
CA GLU A 69 7.82 14.41 -3.67
C GLU A 69 6.56 14.66 -4.51
N GLN A 70 6.72 15.09 -5.76
CA GLN A 70 5.58 15.30 -6.66
C GLN A 70 4.83 13.99 -6.92
N SER A 71 5.55 12.87 -7.05
CA SER A 71 4.94 11.55 -7.19
C SER A 71 4.19 11.12 -5.93
N PHE A 72 4.74 11.43 -4.76
CA PHE A 72 4.02 11.22 -3.50
C PHE A 72 2.70 11.99 -3.48
N ILE A 73 2.72 13.30 -3.79
CA ILE A 73 1.51 14.15 -3.81
C ILE A 73 0.47 13.63 -4.78
N LYS A 74 0.86 13.33 -6.04
CA LYS A 74 -0.05 12.77 -7.05
C LYS A 74 -0.69 11.47 -6.58
N PHE A 75 0.12 10.57 -6.00
CA PHE A 75 -0.39 9.31 -5.48
C PHE A 75 -1.28 9.48 -4.25
N GLN A 76 -1.07 10.50 -3.40
CA GLN A 76 -1.98 10.78 -2.30
C GLN A 76 -3.38 11.14 -2.79
N THR A 77 -3.52 11.83 -3.94
CA THR A 77 -4.84 12.10 -4.54
C THR A 77 -5.55 10.81 -4.93
N ILE A 78 -4.87 9.92 -5.67
CA ILE A 78 -5.41 8.60 -6.06
C ILE A 78 -5.78 7.78 -4.83
N LEU A 79 -4.91 7.79 -3.80
CA LEU A 79 -5.17 7.07 -2.56
C LEU A 79 -6.36 7.65 -1.81
N LYS A 80 -6.50 8.98 -1.76
CA LYS A 80 -7.64 9.65 -1.14
C LYS A 80 -8.94 9.25 -1.84
N GLU A 81 -8.98 9.27 -3.16
CA GLU A 81 -10.14 8.83 -3.95
C GLU A 81 -10.50 7.37 -3.68
N PHE A 82 -9.50 6.48 -3.61
CA PHE A 82 -9.70 5.09 -3.20
C PHE A 82 -10.32 5.01 -1.80
N MET A 83 -9.75 5.72 -0.82
CA MET A 83 -10.22 5.73 0.58
C MET A 83 -11.61 6.36 0.73
N ASP A 84 -12.01 7.24 -0.18
CA ASP A 84 -13.32 7.90 -0.14
C ASP A 84 -14.46 7.05 -0.70
N LYS A 85 -14.16 5.98 -1.46
CA LYS A 85 -15.17 5.05 -2.00
C LYS A 85 -15.97 4.40 -0.87
N PRO A 86 -17.31 4.32 -0.95
CA PRO A 86 -18.16 3.72 0.08
C PRO A 86 -17.72 2.30 0.47
N GLU A 87 -17.46 1.46 -0.52
CA GLU A 87 -16.97 0.09 -0.33
C GLU A 87 -15.63 0.04 0.42
N THR A 88 -14.73 1.00 0.18
CA THR A 88 -13.45 1.07 0.90
C THR A 88 -13.65 1.47 2.35
N LYS A 89 -14.55 2.43 2.60
CA LYS A 89 -14.91 2.86 3.97
C LYS A 89 -15.57 1.72 4.75
N GLU A 90 -16.45 0.95 4.11
CA GLU A 90 -17.10 -0.21 4.71
C GLU A 90 -16.09 -1.31 5.06
N LEU A 91 -15.20 -1.66 4.13
CA LEU A 91 -14.16 -2.67 4.36
C LEU A 91 -13.16 -2.28 5.45
N LEU A 92 -12.97 -0.98 5.67
CA LEU A 92 -12.09 -0.43 6.70
C LEU A 92 -12.84 0.01 7.97
N ALA A 93 -14.14 -0.29 8.08
CA ALA A 93 -14.92 0.08 9.26
C ALA A 93 -14.36 -0.57 10.53
N GLY A 94 -13.97 0.27 11.49
CA GLY A 94 -13.34 -0.15 12.75
C GLY A 94 -11.86 -0.53 12.62
N ALA A 95 -11.26 -0.46 11.42
CA ALA A 95 -9.84 -0.70 11.24
C ALA A 95 -9.01 0.46 11.81
N LYS A 96 -7.87 0.14 12.42
CA LYS A 96 -6.90 1.15 12.87
C LYS A 96 -5.80 1.27 11.83
N ILE A 97 -5.54 2.49 11.37
CA ILE A 97 -4.56 2.78 10.32
C ILE A 97 -3.50 3.72 10.88
N SER A 98 -2.23 3.36 10.72
CA SER A 98 -1.11 4.23 11.05
C SER A 98 -0.11 4.26 9.90
N SER A 99 0.37 5.45 9.53
CA SER A 99 1.30 5.63 8.43
C SER A 99 2.53 6.42 8.87
N SER A 100 3.70 5.99 8.42
CA SER A 100 4.97 6.71 8.53
C SER A 100 5.53 6.98 7.14
N ARG A 101 6.27 8.08 6.99
CA ARG A 101 6.86 8.51 5.71
C ARG A 101 8.33 8.81 5.91
N GLY A 102 9.16 8.49 4.92
CA GLY A 102 10.60 8.64 5.02
C GLY A 102 11.25 9.03 3.70
N VAL A 103 12.43 9.61 3.80
CA VAL A 103 13.37 9.77 2.68
C VAL A 103 14.20 8.49 2.59
N VAL A 104 14.34 7.94 1.39
CA VAL A 104 15.12 6.73 1.18
C VAL A 104 16.60 7.08 1.22
N LEU A 105 17.33 6.51 2.17
CA LEU A 105 18.78 6.70 2.32
C LEU A 105 19.58 5.66 1.52
N PHE A 106 19.14 4.40 1.53
CA PHE A 106 19.79 3.29 0.83
C PHE A 106 18.74 2.30 0.29
N GLU A 107 18.96 1.76 -0.90
CA GLU A 107 18.14 0.71 -1.51
C GLU A 107 19.07 -0.29 -2.23
N ASN A 108 19.12 -1.53 -1.76
CA ASN A 108 19.92 -2.60 -2.36
C ASN A 108 18.99 -3.67 -2.97
N ASN A 109 19.18 -3.99 -4.25
CA ASN A 109 18.42 -5.01 -4.96
C ASN A 109 19.26 -6.27 -5.16
N PHE A 110 19.18 -7.22 -4.22
CA PHE A 110 19.98 -8.45 -4.26
C PHE A 110 19.48 -9.52 -5.26
N PHE A 111 18.32 -9.31 -5.89
CA PHE A 111 17.74 -10.26 -6.85
C PHE A 111 18.36 -10.19 -8.26
N ASN A 112 19.24 -9.21 -8.54
CA ASN A 112 19.89 -9.04 -9.85
C ASN A 112 21.35 -9.53 -9.89
N LEU A 113 21.80 -10.33 -8.92
CA LEU A 113 23.19 -10.81 -8.86
C LEU A 113 23.44 -12.16 -9.54
N LEU A 114 22.50 -12.63 -10.37
CA LEU A 114 22.66 -13.80 -11.23
C LEU A 114 22.16 -13.47 -12.64
N SER A 115 22.98 -12.72 -13.38
CA SER A 115 22.91 -12.63 -14.85
C SER A 115 24.30 -12.44 -15.41
#